data_AF-A0A359CRX3-F1
#
_entry.id   AF-A0A359CRX3-F1
#
_cell.length_a   1.000
_cell.length_b   1.000
_cell.length_c   1.000
_cell.angle_alpha   90.00
_cell.angle_beta   90.00
_cell.angle_gamma   90.00
#
_symmetry.space_group_name_H-M   'P 1'
#
loop_
_entity.id
_entity.type
_entity.pdbx_description
1 polymer ?
#
loop_
_entity_poly.entity_id
_entity_poly.type
_entity_poly.pdbx_seq_one_letter_code
_entity_poly.pdbx_strand_id
1 'polypeptide(L)' 'MAKAHYERTKPHVNIGTIGHVDHGKTTLTAAITTVLSKYGGAQATRYDEIDKAPEEKERGITINTSHV' A
#
# COMPACT_ATOMS: atom_id res chain seq x y z
N MET A 1 -4.02 -20.76 8.04
CA MET A 1 -5.00 -21.03 6.96
C MET A 1 -4.30 -20.79 5.64
N ALA A 2 -4.38 -21.72 4.69
CA ALA A 2 -3.80 -21.50 3.37
C ALA A 2 -4.51 -20.32 2.70
N LYS A 3 -3.74 -19.37 2.12
CA LYS A 3 -4.33 -18.31 1.29
C LYS A 3 -5.12 -18.96 0.16
N ALA A 4 -6.30 -18.43 -0.13
CA ALA A 4 -7.09 -18.87 -1.28
C ALA A 4 -6.25 -18.78 -2.56
N HIS A 5 -6.47 -19.70 -3.50
CA HIS A 5 -5.80 -19.66 -4.80
C HIS A 5 -6.21 -18.40 -5.55
N TYR A 6 -5.24 -17.60 -6.00
CA TYR A 6 -5.51 -16.36 -6.72
C TYR A 6 -5.75 -16.66 -8.21
N GLU A 7 -6.95 -16.36 -8.70
CA GLU A 7 -7.30 -16.51 -10.11
C GLU A 7 -6.93 -15.26 -10.92
N ARG A 8 -6.01 -15.42 -11.89
CA ARG A 8 -5.54 -14.33 -12.76
C ARG A 8 -6.50 -14.12 -13.94
N THR A 9 -7.66 -13.52 -13.67
CA THR A 9 -8.68 -13.25 -14.70
C THR A 9 -8.49 -11.92 -15.43
N LYS A 10 -7.59 -11.06 -14.95
CA LYS A 10 -7.32 -9.72 -15.50
C LYS A 10 -5.83 -9.53 -15.80
N PRO A 11 -5.46 -8.67 -16.76
CA PRO A 11 -4.09 -8.24 -16.95
C PRO A 11 -3.53 -7.63 -15.66
N HIS A 12 -2.30 -8.01 -15.31
CA HIS A 12 -1.62 -7.53 -14.10
C HIS A 12 -0.49 -6.58 -14.49
N VAL A 13 -0.39 -5.45 -13.79
CA VAL A 13 0.66 -4.46 -13.99
C VAL A 13 1.32 -4.17 -12.64
N ASN A 14 2.65 -4.24 -12.60
CA ASN A 14 3.42 -3.83 -11.44
C ASN A 14 3.57 -2.30 -11.46
N ILE A 15 3.12 -1.63 -10.40
CA ILE A 15 3.27 -0.18 -10.23
C ILE A 15 3.90 0.12 -8.87
N GLY A 16 4.43 1.33 -8.70
CA GLY A 16 4.99 1.79 -7.43
C GLY A 16 4.95 3.31 -7.28
N THR A 17 4.87 3.77 -6.04
CA THR A 17 4.86 5.21 -5.70
C THR A 17 6.29 5.67 -5.38
N ILE A 18 6.88 6.54 -6.20
CA ILE A 18 8.23 7.07 -6.03
C ILE A 18 8.22 8.60 -5.95
N GLY A 19 9.27 9.20 -5.38
CA GLY A 19 9.40 10.65 -5.22
C GLY A 19 10.25 11.05 -4.01
N HIS A 20 10.48 12.35 -3.87
CA HIS A 20 11.28 12.91 -2.76
C HIS A 20 10.62 12.70 -1.39
N VAL A 21 11.38 12.83 -0.30
CA VAL A 21 10.85 12.74 1.08
C VAL A 21 9.72 13.75 1.27
N ASP A 22 8.72 13.40 2.08
CA ASP A 22 7.54 14.22 2.39
C ASP A 22 6.61 14.62 1.23
N HIS A 23 6.82 14.10 0.02
CA HIS A 23 5.89 14.30 -1.11
C HIS A 23 4.62 13.42 -1.02
N GLY A 24 4.30 12.87 0.15
CA GLY A 24 3.02 12.17 0.38
C GLY A 24 2.87 10.77 -0.22
N LYS A 25 3.98 10.07 -0.50
CA LYS A 25 3.96 8.72 -1.11
C LYS A 25 3.10 7.71 -0.31
N THR A 26 3.31 7.62 0.99
CA THR A 26 2.57 6.70 1.89
C THR A 26 1.10 7.07 1.96
N THR A 27 0.79 8.35 2.14
CA THR A 27 -0.58 8.88 2.18
C THR A 27 -1.33 8.62 0.88
N LEU A 28 -0.68 8.82 -0.26
CA LEU A 28 -1.27 8.55 -1.57
C LEU A 28 -1.56 7.06 -1.75
N THR A 29 -0.64 6.17 -1.38
CA THR A 29 -0.86 4.72 -1.45
C THR A 29 -2.04 4.28 -0.58
N ALA A 30 -2.16 4.80 0.65
CA ALA A 30 -3.31 4.53 1.52
C ALA A 30 -4.64 5.06 0.94
N ALA A 31 -4.61 6.24 0.31
CA ALA A 31 -5.79 6.81 -0.35
C ALA A 31 -6.22 5.97 -1.57
N ILE A 32 -5.29 5.51 -2.40
CA ILE A 32 -5.58 4.65 -3.57
C ILE A 32 -6.30 3.38 -3.13
N THR A 33 -5.77 2.65 -2.14
CA THR A 33 -6.39 1.41 -1.65
C THR A 33 -7.77 1.67 -1.02
N THR A 34 -7.93 2.77 -0.29
CA THR A 34 -9.21 3.19 0.30
C THR A 34 -10.26 3.54 -0.75
N VAL A 35 -9.86 4.20 -1.85
CA VAL A 35 -10.78 4.52 -2.95
C VAL A 35 -11.18 3.25 -3.70
N LEU A 36 -10.23 2.40 -4.04
CA LEU A 36 -10.48 1.16 -4.78
C LEU A 36 -11.29 0.13 -3.98
N SER A 37 -11.18 0.11 -2.65
CA SER A 37 -11.97 -0.80 -1.81
C SER A 37 -13.47 -0.52 -1.90
N LYS A 38 -13.87 0.74 -2.12
CA LYS A 38 -15.28 1.12 -2.34
C LYS A 38 -15.89 0.51 -3.59
N TYR A 39 -15.05 0.10 -4.54
CA TYR A 39 -15.45 -0.56 -5.79
C TYR A 39 -15.15 -2.07 -5.78
N GLY A 40 -14.74 -2.64 -4.64
CA GLY A 40 -14.34 -4.05 -4.53
C GLY A 40 -13.02 -4.38 -5.27
N GLY A 41 -12.22 -3.37 -5.60
CA GLY A 41 -10.98 -3.52 -6.36
C GLY A 41 -9.71 -3.67 -5.51
N ALA A 42 -9.79 -3.41 -4.21
CA ALA A 42 -8.67 -3.51 -3.27
C ALA A 42 -9.16 -3.76 -1.84
N GLN A 43 -8.26 -4.21 -0.98
CA GLN A 43 -8.43 -4.08 0.47
C GLN A 43 -7.93 -2.68 0.87
N ALA A 44 -8.71 -1.96 1.69
CA ALA A 44 -8.25 -0.67 2.20
C ALA A 44 -7.05 -0.89 3.14
N THR A 45 -5.97 -0.15 2.89
CA THR A 45 -4.73 -0.23 3.68
C THR A 45 -4.45 1.13 4.29
N ARG A 46 -4.33 1.19 5.61
CA ARG A 46 -4.10 2.44 6.33
C ARG A 46 -2.64 2.86 6.28
N TYR A 47 -2.37 4.15 6.52
CA TYR A 47 -1.02 4.70 6.57
C TYR A 47 -0.08 3.91 7.50
N ASP A 48 -0.56 3.57 8.70
CA ASP A 48 0.18 2.86 9.75
C ASP A 48 0.37 1.36 9.47
N GLU A 49 -0.29 0.83 8.45
CA GLU A 49 -0.10 -0.52 7.91
C GLU A 49 0.95 -0.54 6.79
N ILE A 50 1.19 0.61 6.14
CA ILE A 50 2.24 0.79 5.13
C ILE A 50 3.58 1.12 5.82
N ASP A 51 3.59 2.13 6.70
CA ASP A 51 4.72 2.47 7.56
C ASP A 51 4.58 1.72 8.89
N LYS A 52 4.74 0.40 8.83
CA LYS A 52 4.41 -0.50 9.95
C LYS A 52 5.58 -0.76 10.89
N ALA A 53 6.83 -0.56 10.45
CA ALA A 53 7.99 -0.81 11.30
C ALA A 53 8.04 0.23 12.43
N PRO A 54 8.46 -0.16 13.66
CA PRO A 54 8.56 0.78 14.78
C PRO A 54 9.41 2.01 14.44
N GLU A 55 10.52 1.80 13.71
CA GLU A 55 11.43 2.88 13.33
C GLU A 55 10.81 3.86 12.33
N GLU A 56 9.94 3.38 11.44
CA GLU A 56 9.24 4.20 10.44
C GLU A 56 8.21 5.11 11.10
N LYS A 57 7.48 4.57 12.08
CA LYS A 57 6.49 5.34 12.86
C LYS A 57 7.15 6.43 13.70
N GLU A 58 8.29 6.12 14.31
CA GLU A 58 9.05 7.08 15.12
C GLU A 58 9.67 8.19 14.26
N ARG A 59 10.18 7.84 13.07
CA ARG A 59 10.88 8.79 12.19
C ARG A 59 9.96 9.51 11.20
N GLY A 60 8.72 9.06 11.04
CA GLY A 60 7.76 9.64 10.10
C GLY A 60 8.14 9.47 8.62
N ILE A 61 8.97 8.48 8.30
CA ILE A 61 9.43 8.21 6.94
C ILE A 61 9.35 6.72 6.63
N THR A 62 9.04 6.39 5.38
CA THR A 62 9.16 5.03 4.86
C THR A 62 10.63 4.65 4.71
N ILE A 63 11.03 3.54 5.32
CA ILE A 63 12.40 3.01 5.27
C ILE A 63 12.42 1.76 4.39
N ASN A 64 11.41 0.90 4.53
CA ASN A 64 11.26 -0.35 3.81
C ASN A 64 10.20 -0.22 2.71
N THR A 65 10.39 -0.94 1.60
CA THR A 65 9.35 -1.03 0.58
C THR A 65 8.17 -1.86 1.10
N SER A 66 6.95 -1.36 0.89
CA SER A 66 5.72 -2.03 1.30
C SER A 66 4.92 -2.49 0.09
N HIS A 67 4.57 -3.78 0.07
CA HIS A 67 3.59 -4.31 -0.87
C HIS A 67 2.21 -4.22 -0.23
N VAL A 68 1.26 -3.62 -0.96
CA VAL A 68 -0.14 -3.46 -0.56
C VAL A 68 -1.08 -4.22 -1.47
#